data_AF-A0AB94IAL8-F1
#
_entry.id   AF-A0AB94IAL8-F1
#
_cell.length_a   1.000
_cell.length_b   1.000
_cell.length_c   1.000
_cell.angle_alpha   90.00
_cell.angle_beta   90.00
_cell.angle_gamma   90.00
#
_symmetry.space_group_name_H-M   'P 1'
#
loop_
_entity.id
_entity.type
_entity.pdbx_description
1 polymer ?
#
loop_
_entity_poly.entity_id
_entity_poly.type
_entity_poly.pdbx_seq_one_letter_code
_entity_poly.pdbx_strand_id
1 'polypeptide(L)'
;MFRQFSWRQKIIPSLTYKEYHLTLHRNFDINNDYFYIRYCHLHETKKVSGIKVGCKVKGGEHIGYTSDTGNAKGLVNTHLHLEIAMYIHNNKTKGEKKEIAKLGYKINPAFFVNLNSIDIDDQTEAVIKGKKYYISK
;
A
#
# COMPACT_ATOMS: atom_id res chain seq x y z
N MET A 1 -6.06 -17.48 -2.84
CA MET A 1 -6.49 -16.82 -1.58
C MET A 1 -5.60 -15.59 -1.38
N PHE A 2 -6.15 -14.38 -1.39
CA PHE A 2 -5.38 -13.13 -1.19
C PHE A 2 -5.01 -12.99 0.29
N ARG A 3 -3.72 -12.90 0.64
CA ARG A 3 -3.29 -12.63 2.02
C ARG A 3 -3.00 -11.14 2.17
N GLN A 4 -3.97 -10.41 2.68
CA GLN A 4 -3.90 -8.98 2.97
C GLN A 4 -3.65 -8.79 4.47
N PHE A 5 -2.63 -8.00 4.83
CA PHE A 5 -2.45 -7.53 6.20
C PHE A 5 -2.91 -6.07 6.28
N SER A 6 -3.74 -5.75 7.27
CA SER A 6 -4.46 -4.49 7.38
C SER A 6 -4.46 -4.02 8.83
N TRP A 7 -4.02 -2.78 9.07
CA TRP A 7 -3.86 -2.22 10.42
C TRP A 7 -4.68 -0.95 10.59
N ARG A 8 -5.28 -0.76 11.77
CA ARG A 8 -6.08 0.42 12.12
C ARG A 8 -5.18 1.46 12.78
N GLN A 9 -5.01 2.63 12.18
CA GLN A 9 -4.25 3.74 12.76
C GLN A 9 -5.20 4.88 13.15
N LYS A 10 -5.09 5.39 14.38
CA LYS A 10 -5.81 6.59 14.85
C LYS A 10 -4.96 7.81 14.52
N ILE A 11 -5.57 8.84 13.91
CA ILE A 11 -4.85 10.05 13.49
C ILE A 11 -4.47 10.90 14.72
N ILE A 12 -3.22 11.39 14.74
CA ILE A 12 -2.79 12.52 15.59
C ILE A 12 -2.74 13.74 14.65
N PRO A 13 -3.60 14.76 14.85
CA PRO A 13 -3.80 15.82 13.86
C PRO A 13 -2.62 16.81 13.88
N SER A 14 -1.76 16.76 12.86
CA SER A 14 -0.84 17.87 12.56
C SER A 14 -0.31 17.81 11.11
N LEU A 15 -1.21 17.77 10.12
CA LEU A 15 -0.84 18.00 8.72
C LEU A 15 -1.92 18.88 8.09
N THR A 16 -1.68 20.18 8.07
CA THR A 16 -2.46 21.16 7.30
C THR A 16 -2.29 20.86 5.81
N TYR A 17 -3.36 20.43 5.16
CA TYR A 17 -3.37 20.04 3.75
C TYR A 17 -3.44 21.29 2.87
N LYS A 18 -2.32 21.64 2.21
CA LYS A 18 -2.35 22.63 1.12
C LYS A 18 -2.96 21.99 -0.12
N GLU A 19 -3.87 22.75 -0.74
CA GLU A 19 -4.65 22.40 -1.93
C GLU A 19 -3.78 21.87 -3.07
N TYR A 20 -3.72 20.55 -3.21
CA TYR A 20 -3.40 19.91 -4.48
C TYR A 20 -4.70 19.28 -4.99
N HIS A 21 -5.21 19.85 -6.09
CA HIS A 21 -6.32 19.30 -6.87
C HIS A 21 -5.93 17.93 -7.44
N LEU A 22 -6.03 16.91 -6.60
CA LEU A 22 -5.90 15.51 -6.96
C LEU A 22 -7.20 14.87 -6.51
N THR A 23 -7.96 14.35 -7.47
CA THR A 23 -9.24 13.67 -7.30
C THR A 23 -9.27 12.81 -6.04
N LEU A 24 -9.79 13.37 -4.94
CA LEU A 24 -10.26 12.60 -3.80
C LEU A 24 -11.26 11.61 -4.37
N HIS A 25 -10.97 10.30 -4.24
CA HIS A 25 -11.97 9.30 -4.61
C HIS A 25 -13.21 9.58 -3.76
N ARG A 26 -14.36 9.68 -4.44
CA ARG A 26 -15.59 10.33 -3.94
C ARG A 26 -16.05 9.87 -2.55
N ASN A 27 -15.69 8.67 -2.13
CA ASN A 27 -16.16 8.08 -0.87
C ASN A 27 -15.06 7.95 0.19
N PHE A 28 -13.82 8.38 -0.06
CA PHE A 28 -12.77 8.36 0.95
C PHE A 28 -12.92 9.56 1.88
N ASP A 29 -13.21 9.29 3.15
CA ASP A 29 -13.27 10.31 4.20
C ASP A 29 -11.93 10.41 4.95
N ILE A 30 -11.20 11.49 4.69
CA ILE A 30 -9.92 11.79 5.35
C ILE A 30 -10.09 12.11 6.84
N ASN A 31 -11.27 12.54 7.26
CA ASN A 31 -11.56 12.93 8.64
C ASN A 31 -12.05 11.75 9.49
N ASN A 32 -12.09 10.54 8.93
CA ASN A 32 -12.48 9.36 9.67
C ASN A 32 -11.54 9.11 10.86
N ASP A 33 -12.09 8.59 11.97
CA ASP A 33 -11.33 8.23 13.18
C ASP A 33 -10.14 7.31 12.88
N TYR A 34 -10.26 6.51 11.83
CA TYR A 34 -9.23 5.60 11.39
C TYR A 34 -9.35 5.25 9.91
N PHE A 35 -8.22 4.82 9.37
CA PHE A 35 -8.14 4.12 8.09
C PHE A 35 -7.21 2.92 8.22
N TYR A 36 -7.16 2.13 7.15
CA TYR A 36 -6.33 0.96 7.04
C TYR A 36 -5.16 1.18 6.09
N ILE A 37 -3.96 0.94 6.60
CA ILE A 37 -2.77 0.76 5.76
C ILE A 37 -2.64 -0.73 5.44
N ARG A 38 -2.57 -1.06 4.15
CA ARG A 38 -2.58 -2.43 3.67
C ARG A 38 -1.31 -2.71 2.86
N TYR A 39 -0.61 -3.75 3.29
CA TYR A 39 0.64 -4.22 2.70
C TYR A 39 0.36 -5.53 1.95
N CYS A 40 0.57 -5.52 0.64
CA CYS A 40 0.29 -6.63 -0.26
C CYS A 40 1.57 -7.26 -0.82
N HIS A 41 1.42 -8.45 -1.42
CA HIS A 41 2.53 -9.23 -1.98
C HIS A 41 3.59 -9.60 -0.94
N LEU A 42 3.17 -9.94 0.28
CA LEU A 42 4.09 -10.37 1.34
C LEU A 42 4.45 -11.85 1.21
N HIS A 43 5.58 -12.24 1.78
CA HIS A 43 6.06 -13.61 1.79
C HIS A 43 5.05 -14.56 2.46
N GLU A 44 4.83 -15.73 1.86
CA GLU A 44 3.81 -16.68 2.34
C GLU A 44 4.22 -17.34 3.66
N THR A 45 5.43 -17.91 3.72
CA THR A 45 5.92 -18.67 4.88
C THR A 45 6.80 -17.89 5.84
N LYS A 46 7.65 -16.98 5.35
CA LYS A 46 8.49 -16.12 6.19
C LYS A 46 7.63 -15.06 6.91
N LYS A 47 7.50 -15.19 8.23
CA LYS A 47 6.73 -14.28 9.09
C LYS A 47 7.62 -13.68 10.17
N VAL A 48 7.23 -12.51 10.66
CA VAL A 48 7.83 -11.94 11.87
C VAL A 48 7.17 -12.62 13.08
N SER A 49 7.98 -13.11 14.01
CA SER A 49 7.48 -13.74 15.23
C SER A 49 6.63 -12.77 16.04
N GLY A 50 5.52 -13.24 16.61
CA GLY A 50 4.61 -12.43 17.42
C GLY A 50 3.63 -11.54 16.64
N ILE A 51 3.82 -11.37 15.32
CA ILE A 51 2.88 -10.62 14.47
C ILE A 51 1.73 -11.52 14.05
N LYS A 52 0.52 -11.19 14.52
CA LYS A 52 -0.74 -11.86 14.17
C LYS A 52 -1.89 -10.86 14.02
N VAL A 53 -2.97 -11.30 13.40
CA VAL A 53 -4.19 -10.49 13.27
C VAL A 53 -4.68 -10.07 14.66
N GLY A 54 -5.00 -8.79 14.81
CA GLY A 54 -5.43 -8.20 16.09
C GLY A 54 -4.30 -7.65 16.96
N CYS A 55 -3.02 -7.87 16.61
CA CYS A 55 -1.93 -7.21 17.31
C CYS A 55 -1.96 -5.69 17.10
N LYS A 56 -1.48 -4.95 18.11
CA LYS A 56 -1.10 -3.54 17.94
C LYS A 56 0.37 -3.50 17.54
N VAL A 57 0.69 -2.62 16.60
CA VAL A 57 2.06 -2.39 16.12
C VAL A 57 2.35 -0.90 16.19
N LYS A 58 3.62 -0.53 16.35
CA LYS A 58 4.07 0.88 16.32
C LYS A 58 4.56 1.26 14.91
N GLY A 59 4.55 2.56 14.62
CA GLY A 59 5.19 3.08 13.40
C GLY A 59 6.67 2.70 13.38
N GLY A 60 7.14 2.16 12.24
CA GLY A 60 8.51 1.66 12.08
C GLY A 60 8.76 0.23 12.56
N GLU A 61 7.76 -0.44 13.13
CA GLU A 61 7.90 -1.84 13.56
C GLU A 61 7.99 -2.79 12.35
N HIS A 62 8.87 -3.78 12.41
CA HIS A 62 9.02 -4.78 11.36
C HIS A 62 7.85 -5.77 11.42
N ILE A 63 7.00 -5.77 10.39
CA ILE A 63 5.74 -6.54 10.37
C ILE A 63 5.68 -7.63 9.30
N GLY A 64 6.66 -7.73 8.41
CA GLY A 64 6.64 -8.72 7.34
C GLY A 64 7.77 -8.55 6.32
N TYR A 65 7.82 -9.48 5.38
CA TYR A 65 8.80 -9.54 4.30
C TYR A 65 8.09 -9.41 2.95
N THR A 66 8.63 -8.64 2.02
CA THR A 66 8.12 -8.52 0.65
C THR A 66 8.39 -9.78 -0.17
N SER A 67 7.54 -10.05 -1.15
CA SER A 67 7.60 -11.20 -2.07
C SER A 67 6.72 -10.92 -3.30
N ASP A 68 6.35 -11.95 -4.04
CA ASP A 68 5.57 -11.87 -5.27
C ASP A 68 4.18 -12.53 -5.11
N THR A 69 3.68 -12.74 -3.89
CA THR A 69 2.45 -13.53 -3.69
C THR A 69 1.18 -12.88 -4.27
N GLY A 70 0.15 -13.68 -4.58
CA GLY A 70 -1.12 -13.19 -5.11
C GLY A 70 -1.04 -12.85 -6.61
N ASN A 71 -1.58 -11.70 -7.01
CA ASN A 71 -1.59 -11.28 -8.41
C ASN A 71 -0.22 -10.84 -8.95
N ALA A 72 0.80 -10.77 -8.10
CA ALA A 72 2.17 -10.46 -8.50
C ALA A 72 3.01 -11.73 -8.79
N LYS A 73 2.42 -12.92 -8.67
CA LYS A 73 3.19 -14.18 -8.68
C LYS A 73 3.82 -14.43 -10.03
N GLY A 74 5.13 -14.68 -10.03
CA GLY A 74 5.91 -14.89 -11.24
C GLY A 74 6.19 -13.61 -12.04
N LEU A 75 5.83 -12.43 -11.51
CA LEU A 75 6.29 -11.17 -12.08
C LEU A 75 7.77 -10.97 -11.73
N VAL A 76 8.48 -10.41 -12.70
CA VAL A 76 9.95 -10.25 -12.65
C VAL A 76 10.36 -9.37 -11.45
N ASN A 77 9.54 -8.36 -11.12
CA ASN A 77 9.77 -7.47 -9.99
C ASN A 77 9.03 -7.94 -8.72
N THR A 78 9.77 -8.43 -7.73
CA THR A 78 9.28 -8.46 -6.34
C THR A 78 9.09 -7.02 -5.86
N HIS A 79 7.88 -6.67 -5.41
CA HIS A 79 7.55 -5.32 -5.00
C HIS A 79 6.53 -5.29 -3.86
N LEU A 80 6.43 -4.16 -3.18
CA LEU A 80 5.42 -3.91 -2.16
C LEU A 80 4.28 -3.10 -2.78
N HIS A 81 3.05 -3.64 -2.75
CA HIS A 81 1.86 -2.85 -3.08
C HIS A 81 1.27 -2.29 -1.79
N LEU A 82 1.29 -0.96 -1.68
CA LEU A 82 0.81 -0.20 -0.53
C LEU A 82 -0.57 0.39 -0.85
N GLU A 83 -1.53 0.24 0.05
CA GLU A 83 -2.84 0.87 -0.08
C GLU A 83 -3.25 1.55 1.21
N ILE A 84 -3.94 2.69 1.07
CA ILE A 84 -4.67 3.34 2.16
C ILE A 84 -6.15 3.25 1.84
N ALA A 85 -6.93 2.68 2.75
CA ALA A 85 -8.33 2.34 2.51
C ALA A 85 -9.19 2.53 3.77
N MET A 86 -10.47 2.85 3.59
CA MET A 86 -11.39 2.98 4.73
C MET A 86 -11.84 1.64 5.32
N TYR A 87 -11.89 0.59 4.49
CA TYR A 87 -12.32 -0.74 4.93
C TYR A 87 -11.23 -1.79 4.70
N ILE A 88 -11.18 -2.78 5.60
CA ILE A 88 -10.28 -3.93 5.46
C ILE A 88 -10.56 -4.70 4.15
N HIS A 89 -11.83 -4.85 3.80
CA HIS A 89 -12.33 -5.54 2.60
C HIS A 89 -13.41 -4.70 1.90
N ASN A 90 -13.74 -5.04 0.66
CA ASN A 90 -14.89 -4.48 -0.06
C ASN A 90 -14.91 -2.95 -0.26
N ASN A 91 -13.77 -2.35 -0.61
CA ASN A 91 -13.66 -0.92 -0.97
C ASN A 91 -14.26 -0.59 -2.35
N LYS A 92 -15.44 -1.13 -2.68
CA LYS A 92 -16.14 -0.93 -3.95
C LYS A 92 -17.28 0.07 -3.82
N THR A 93 -17.30 1.12 -4.64
CA THR A 93 -18.50 1.97 -4.78
C THR A 93 -19.65 1.15 -5.38
N LYS A 94 -20.84 1.22 -4.77
CA LYS A 94 -22.05 0.59 -5.32
C LYS A 94 -22.56 1.41 -6.53
N GLY A 95 -22.95 0.73 -7.61
CA GLY A 95 -23.53 1.39 -8.78
C GLY A 95 -22.54 1.97 -9.79
N GLU A 96 -21.23 1.82 -9.56
CA GLU A 96 -20.19 2.26 -10.51
C GLU A 96 -19.66 1.11 -11.38
N LYS A 97 -19.04 1.46 -12.52
CA LYS A 97 -18.31 0.51 -13.37
C LYS A 97 -17.27 -0.24 -12.52
N LYS A 98 -17.14 -1.54 -12.76
CA LYS A 98 -16.35 -2.48 -11.93
C LYS A 98 -14.90 -2.04 -11.65
N GLU A 99 -14.27 -1.32 -12.56
CA GLU A 99 -12.90 -0.82 -12.43
C GLU A 99 -12.82 0.38 -11.50
N ILE A 100 -13.64 1.42 -11.77
CA ILE A 100 -13.72 2.65 -10.97
C ILE A 100 -14.22 2.34 -9.56
N ALA A 101 -15.21 1.45 -9.45
CA ALA A 101 -15.79 1.04 -8.18
C ALA A 101 -14.72 0.60 -7.17
N LYS A 102 -13.72 -0.19 -7.59
CA LYS A 102 -12.66 -0.75 -6.71
C LYS A 102 -11.79 0.32 -6.02
N LEU A 103 -11.85 1.57 -6.45
CA LEU A 103 -11.06 2.68 -5.92
C LEU A 103 -11.84 3.58 -4.96
N GLY A 104 -13.17 3.46 -4.89
CA GLY A 104 -14.03 4.46 -4.24
C GLY A 104 -13.69 4.82 -2.79
N TYR A 105 -13.21 3.84 -2.02
CA TYR A 105 -12.85 4.00 -0.59
C TYR A 105 -11.35 3.88 -0.35
N LYS A 106 -10.55 4.22 -1.35
CA LYS A 106 -9.09 4.26 -1.26
C LYS A 106 -8.60 5.67 -1.57
N ILE A 107 -7.42 6.01 -1.10
CA ILE A 107 -6.73 7.26 -1.42
C ILE A 107 -5.32 6.96 -1.89
N ASN A 108 -4.76 7.85 -2.71
CA ASN A 108 -3.37 7.75 -3.14
C ASN A 108 -2.43 7.75 -1.91
N PRO A 109 -1.65 6.69 -1.67
CA PRO A 109 -0.75 6.61 -0.53
C PRO A 109 0.32 7.70 -0.51
N ALA A 110 0.65 8.28 -1.67
CA ALA A 110 1.65 9.35 -1.80
C ALA A 110 1.38 10.57 -0.90
N PHE A 111 0.13 10.80 -0.49
CA PHE A 111 -0.21 11.88 0.44
C PHE A 111 0.20 11.62 1.89
N PHE A 112 0.55 10.37 2.22
CA PHE A 112 0.83 9.92 3.60
C PHE A 112 2.25 9.39 3.76
N VAL A 113 2.98 9.22 2.67
CA VAL A 113 4.38 8.82 2.69
C VAL A 113 5.24 10.03 2.28
N ASN A 114 6.30 10.28 3.03
CA ASN A 114 7.29 11.28 2.64
C ASN A 114 8.12 10.71 1.49
N LEU A 115 7.68 10.97 0.25
CA LEU A 115 8.40 10.53 -0.94
C LEU A 115 9.65 11.39 -1.11
N ASN A 116 10.82 10.76 -1.15
CA ASN A 116 12.01 11.40 -1.69
C ASN A 116 11.80 11.67 -3.19
N SER A 117 12.53 12.65 -3.72
CA SER A 117 12.62 12.84 -5.17
C SER A 117 13.06 11.54 -5.83
N ILE A 118 12.44 11.23 -6.98
CA ILE A 118 12.81 10.04 -7.76
C ILE A 118 14.27 10.21 -8.20
N ASP A 119 15.10 9.23 -7.86
CA ASP A 119 16.41 9.08 -8.47
C ASP A 119 16.20 8.52 -9.89
N ILE A 120 16.24 9.43 -10.87
CA ILE A 120 15.92 9.12 -12.28
C ILE A 120 16.94 8.12 -12.86
N ASP A 121 18.20 8.26 -12.49
CA ASP A 121 19.27 7.41 -12.98
C ASP A 121 19.11 6.00 -12.42
N ASP A 122 18.80 5.90 -11.12
CA ASP A 122 18.53 4.61 -10.49
C ASP A 122 17.29 3.92 -11.07
N GLN A 123 16.18 4.65 -11.22
CA GLN A 123 14.96 4.13 -11.80
C GLN A 123 15.18 3.65 -13.25
N THR A 124 16.01 4.37 -14.02
CA THR A 124 16.36 4.01 -15.39
C THR A 124 17.19 2.72 -15.43
N GLU A 125 18.20 2.59 -14.59
CA GLU A 125 19.05 1.38 -14.55
C GLU A 125 18.30 0.16 -13.98
N ALA A 126 17.49 0.34 -12.94
CA ALA A 126 16.80 -0.74 -12.25
C ALA A 126 15.52 -1.21 -12.97
N VAL A 127 14.65 -0.29 -13.40
CA VAL A 127 13.30 -0.60 -13.91
C VAL A 127 13.24 -0.59 -15.43
N ILE A 128 13.84 0.41 -16.08
CA ILE A 128 13.78 0.54 -17.55
C ILE A 128 14.76 -0.45 -18.19
N LYS A 129 16.00 -0.49 -17.70
CA LYS A 129 17.06 -1.35 -18.25
C LYS A 129 17.15 -2.71 -17.57
N GLY A 130 16.57 -2.88 -16.38
CA GLY A 130 16.55 -4.17 -15.67
C GLY A 130 17.93 -4.65 -15.20
N LYS A 131 18.90 -3.76 -14.97
CA LYS A 131 20.30 -4.14 -14.74
C LYS A 131 20.74 -4.17 -13.28
N LYS A 132 20.09 -3.39 -12.40
CA LYS A 132 20.61 -3.17 -11.03
C LYS A 132 20.29 -4.29 -10.04
N TYR A 133 19.14 -4.94 -10.16
CA TYR A 133 18.67 -5.96 -9.18
C TYR A 133 18.43 -7.35 -9.78
N TYR A 134 18.76 -7.53 -11.05
CA TYR A 134 18.61 -8.79 -11.79
C TYR A 134 19.98 -9.41 -12.13
N ILE A 135 20.83 -9.59 -11.12
CA ILE A 135 21.92 -10.54 -11.28
C ILE A 135 21.29 -11.91 -10.98
N SER A 136 20.90 -12.62 -12.03
CA SER A 136 20.53 -14.04 -11.94
C SER A 136 21.72 -14.79 -11.32
N LYS A 137 21.49 -15.44 -10.19
CA LYS A 137 22.36 -16.54 -9.76
C LYS A 137 22.13 -17.75 -10.67
#